data_AF-A0A178ZG68-F1
#
_entry.id   AF-A0A178ZG68-F1
#
_cell.length_a   1.000
_cell.length_b   1.000
_cell.length_c   1.000
_cell.angle_alpha   90.00
_cell.angle_beta   90.00
_cell.angle_gamma   90.00
#
_symmetry.space_group_name_H-M   'P 1'
#
loop_
_entity.id
_entity.type
_entity.pdbx_description
1 polymer ?
#
loop_
_entity_poly.entity_id
_entity_poly.type
_entity_poly.pdbx_seq_one_letter_code
_entity_poly.pdbx_strand_id
1 'polypeptide(L)'
;MERLSTFIHKLPGKLSGISYFWIDTLCIPAYGKNQPELRRVAISKLRDTYANATAILVLDSWLLSSKIASRHDVDILTQIFASHWNRRLWTFQEGALAKSLYVQFADGAYDVDRGVKRLELMQDLTLEYTLKPPVFARYFSLRGFKRSARGCSMAVKLSALFAAFRHRQTSNPSDEAICLATLLELPIEEILLAPKEEKMELMWRLVTRVPRDFVFYTGDTFEQKGLRWAPRTLLRSESNYRGFEEAFAMTDMDWGDRMPWAEPTQNGLKAWLPGLIFVSIKISMAASIYLEDESGIVYRFVPTGSQREISGPRSKPESGGFCSHFYPSYGLVAFILNSEEPNMLEAGLCHQGLLVAIQKSKPEFISARKLCNGYCVRTSSDGGSGELGMLSKIEPSSRNLAGLKNPNKISSAVAARWTKRNTCWVVD
;
A
#
# COMPACT_ATOMS: atom_id res chain seq x y z
N MET A 1 32.64 -23.63 9.24
CA MET A 1 31.17 -23.63 9.18
C MET A 1 30.68 -23.88 10.60
N GLU A 2 30.13 -22.88 11.28
CA GLU A 2 29.60 -23.08 12.64
C GLU A 2 28.36 -24.00 12.58
N ARG A 3 28.17 -24.85 13.58
CA ARG A 3 26.97 -25.69 13.69
C ARG A 3 25.78 -24.82 14.08
N LEU A 4 24.63 -25.04 13.45
CA LEU A 4 23.39 -24.31 13.76
C LEU A 4 23.02 -24.37 15.25
N SER A 5 23.24 -25.52 15.89
CA SER A 5 23.01 -25.73 17.32
C SER A 5 23.82 -24.76 18.20
N THR A 6 25.00 -24.33 17.74
CA THR A 6 25.83 -23.35 18.46
C THR A 6 25.11 -22.01 18.60
N PHE A 7 24.40 -21.55 17.58
CA PHE A 7 23.63 -20.30 17.67
C PHE A 7 22.46 -20.43 18.66
N ILE A 8 21.79 -21.59 18.67
CA ILE A 8 20.68 -21.85 19.58
C ILE A 8 21.16 -21.87 21.04
N HIS A 9 22.25 -22.58 21.35
CA HIS A 9 22.80 -22.63 22.70
C HIS A 9 23.25 -21.27 23.25
N LYS A 10 23.52 -20.30 22.38
CA LYS A 10 23.84 -18.92 22.74
C LYS A 10 22.60 -18.04 22.99
N LEU A 11 21.38 -18.54 22.74
CA LEU A 11 20.15 -17.80 23.03
C LEU A 11 19.88 -17.70 24.54
N PRO A 12 19.18 -16.64 25.00
CA PRO A 12 18.98 -16.40 26.42
C PRO A 12 17.98 -17.39 27.07
N GLY A 13 18.23 -17.70 28.34
CA GLY A 13 17.30 -18.41 29.22
C GLY A 13 16.97 -19.82 28.73
N LYS A 14 15.68 -20.19 28.77
CA LYS A 14 15.21 -21.54 28.39
C LYS A 14 15.36 -21.84 26.89
N LEU A 15 15.64 -20.83 26.05
CA LEU A 15 15.80 -21.01 24.61
C LEU A 15 17.07 -21.79 24.24
N SER A 16 18.12 -21.72 25.07
CA SER A 16 19.39 -22.42 24.83
C SER A 16 19.28 -23.95 24.88
N GLY A 17 18.22 -24.48 25.51
CA GLY A 17 17.94 -25.91 25.61
C GLY A 17 17.05 -26.47 24.50
N ILE A 18 16.61 -25.64 23.54
CA ILE A 18 15.73 -26.10 22.46
C ILE A 18 16.51 -27.01 21.50
N SER A 19 15.98 -28.21 21.26
CA SER A 19 16.59 -29.20 20.36
C SER A 19 15.84 -29.35 19.03
N TYR A 20 14.59 -28.87 18.94
CA TYR A 20 13.76 -28.96 17.75
C TYR A 20 13.77 -27.62 16.99
N PHE A 21 14.07 -27.67 15.70
CA PHE A 21 14.05 -26.50 14.82
C PHE A 21 13.34 -26.83 13.51
N TRP A 22 12.68 -25.81 12.97
CA TRP A 22 12.05 -25.84 11.65
C TRP A 22 12.87 -24.97 10.70
N ILE A 23 13.12 -25.49 9.49
CA ILE A 23 13.77 -24.75 8.41
C ILE A 23 13.01 -25.08 7.13
N ASP A 24 12.39 -24.08 6.51
CA ASP A 24 11.52 -24.29 5.34
C ASP A 24 12.17 -25.12 4.24
N THR A 25 13.45 -24.92 3.96
CA THR A 25 14.16 -25.65 2.90
C THR A 25 14.34 -27.14 3.21
N LEU A 26 14.36 -27.53 4.49
CA LEU A 26 14.41 -28.92 4.94
C LEU A 26 13.02 -29.53 5.07
N CYS A 27 12.07 -28.76 5.60
CA CYS A 27 10.71 -29.23 5.89
C CYS A 27 9.78 -29.18 4.68
N ILE A 28 10.07 -28.32 3.69
CA ILE A 28 9.33 -28.17 2.43
C ILE A 28 10.32 -28.19 1.25
N PRO A 29 10.98 -29.34 1.01
CA PRO A 29 12.07 -29.41 0.05
C PRO A 29 11.62 -29.08 -1.37
N ALA A 30 12.53 -28.47 -2.15
CA ALA A 30 12.28 -28.10 -3.53
C ALA A 30 12.07 -29.32 -4.46
N TYR A 31 12.68 -30.48 -4.14
CA TYR A 31 12.45 -31.75 -4.85
C TYR A 31 11.08 -32.38 -4.51
N GLY A 32 10.36 -31.85 -3.52
CA GLY A 32 8.98 -32.21 -3.22
C GLY A 32 7.97 -31.86 -4.33
N LYS A 33 8.43 -31.32 -5.47
CA LYS A 33 7.61 -31.17 -6.69
C LYS A 33 6.99 -32.50 -7.15
N ASN A 34 7.65 -33.63 -6.87
CA ASN A 34 7.13 -34.96 -7.18
C ASN A 34 6.06 -35.45 -6.19
N GLN A 35 5.80 -34.69 -5.11
CA GLN A 35 4.80 -34.97 -4.08
C GLN A 35 3.97 -33.70 -3.80
N PRO A 36 3.19 -33.22 -4.78
CA PRO A 36 2.48 -31.94 -4.68
C PRO A 36 1.51 -31.89 -3.49
N GLU A 37 0.91 -33.02 -3.14
CA GLU A 37 -0.01 -33.15 -2.00
C GLU A 37 0.66 -32.87 -0.66
N LEU A 38 1.82 -33.49 -0.40
CA LEU A 38 2.57 -33.27 0.83
C LEU A 38 3.12 -31.85 0.90
N ARG A 39 3.57 -31.29 -0.24
CA ARG A 39 4.00 -29.90 -0.32
C ARG A 39 2.85 -28.95 0.02
N ARG A 40 1.64 -29.22 -0.49
CA ARG A 40 0.43 -28.43 -0.21
C ARG A 40 0.12 -28.43 1.28
N VAL A 41 0.05 -29.61 1.90
CA VAL A 41 -0.19 -29.75 3.35
C VAL A 41 0.87 -29.05 4.18
N ALA A 42 2.14 -29.09 3.75
CA ALA A 42 3.21 -28.39 4.46
C ALA A 42 3.06 -26.87 4.36
N ILE A 43 2.71 -26.35 3.17
CA ILE A 43 2.48 -24.91 2.97
C ILE A 43 1.28 -24.43 3.77
N SER A 44 0.18 -25.19 3.82
CA SER A 44 -1.00 -24.78 4.61
C SER A 44 -0.74 -24.73 6.12
N LYS A 45 0.31 -25.40 6.60
CA LYS A 45 0.76 -25.37 8.00
C LYS A 45 1.82 -24.30 8.32
N LEU A 46 2.29 -23.53 7.36
CA LEU A 46 3.37 -22.56 7.58
C LEU A 46 3.01 -21.51 8.63
N ARG A 47 1.79 -20.96 8.55
CA ARG A 47 1.29 -19.99 9.53
C ARG A 47 1.39 -20.52 10.95
N ASP A 48 0.84 -21.71 11.18
CA ASP A 48 0.79 -22.33 12.49
C ASP A 48 2.19 -22.66 12.99
N THR A 49 3.09 -23.05 12.09
CA THR A 49 4.49 -23.32 12.41
C THR A 49 5.15 -22.07 13.00
N TYR A 50 5.08 -20.92 12.32
CA TYR A 50 5.69 -19.69 12.79
C TYR A 50 4.97 -19.08 14.00
N ALA A 51 3.64 -19.11 14.01
CA ALA A 51 2.84 -18.55 15.10
C ALA A 51 3.00 -19.34 16.41
N ASN A 52 3.21 -20.67 16.32
CA ASN A 52 3.37 -21.52 17.49
C ASN A 52 4.83 -21.68 17.94
N ALA A 53 5.81 -21.41 17.07
CA ALA A 53 7.23 -21.44 17.40
C ALA A 53 7.54 -20.63 18.66
N THR A 54 8.34 -21.20 19.57
CA THR A 54 8.75 -20.54 20.82
C THR A 54 9.58 -19.29 20.53
N ALA A 55 10.46 -19.35 19.53
CA ALA A 55 11.25 -18.24 19.05
C ALA A 55 11.59 -18.45 17.58
N ILE A 56 11.83 -17.36 16.86
CA ILE A 56 12.41 -17.38 15.52
C ILE A 56 13.78 -16.74 15.59
N LEU A 57 14.78 -17.44 15.05
CA LEU A 57 16.15 -16.96 14.91
C LEU A 57 16.46 -16.71 13.43
N VAL A 58 16.68 -15.44 13.09
CA VAL A 58 17.01 -15.01 11.74
C VAL A 58 18.52 -15.10 11.53
N LEU A 59 18.91 -15.77 10.45
CA LEU A 59 20.29 -15.83 9.96
C LEU A 59 20.35 -15.13 8.60
N ASP A 60 21.04 -13.99 8.55
CA ASP A 60 21.28 -13.22 7.31
C ASP A 60 22.79 -13.00 7.18
N SER A 61 23.35 -13.27 5.99
CA SER A 61 24.80 -13.24 5.77
C SER A 61 25.41 -11.86 6.03
N TRP A 62 24.69 -10.77 5.75
CA TRP A 62 25.20 -9.42 6.00
C TRP A 62 25.21 -9.13 7.51
N LEU A 63 24.17 -9.54 8.22
CA LEU A 63 24.08 -9.35 9.67
C LEU A 63 25.08 -10.24 10.43
N LEU A 64 25.30 -11.47 9.97
CA LEU A 64 26.32 -12.38 10.50
C LEU A 64 27.76 -11.87 10.33
N SER A 65 28.00 -10.98 9.38
CA SER A 65 29.31 -10.32 9.21
C SER A 65 29.49 -9.08 10.09
N SER A 66 28.42 -8.62 10.75
CA SER A 66 28.40 -7.42 11.58
C SER A 66 28.35 -7.79 13.06
N LYS A 67 28.93 -6.93 13.92
CA LYS A 67 28.86 -7.08 15.38
C LYS A 67 27.75 -6.20 15.97
N ILE A 68 27.24 -6.61 17.13
CA ILE A 68 26.33 -5.82 17.99
C ILE A 68 27.14 -4.89 18.89
N ALA A 69 28.26 -5.39 19.43
CA ALA A 69 29.06 -4.67 20.42
C ALA A 69 29.38 -3.23 19.97
N SER A 70 29.23 -2.30 20.93
CA SER A 70 29.54 -0.87 20.76
C SER A 70 28.67 -0.11 19.74
N ARG A 71 27.51 -0.64 19.34
CA ARG A 71 26.56 0.04 18.45
C ARG A 71 25.30 0.47 19.19
N HIS A 72 24.69 1.57 18.74
CA HIS A 72 23.39 1.98 19.25
C HIS A 72 22.27 1.11 18.67
N ASP A 73 21.17 0.97 19.41
CA ASP A 73 20.00 0.18 18.98
C ASP A 73 19.45 0.67 17.62
N VAL A 74 19.50 1.98 17.35
CA VAL A 74 19.07 2.57 16.07
C VAL A 74 19.87 2.04 14.88
N ASP A 75 21.19 1.89 15.02
CA ASP A 75 22.06 1.39 13.95
C ASP A 75 21.80 -0.08 13.67
N ILE A 76 21.62 -0.87 14.73
CA ILE A 76 21.36 -2.30 14.66
C ILE A 76 19.99 -2.53 13.99
N LEU A 77 18.95 -1.85 14.47
CA LEU A 77 17.59 -1.97 13.93
C LEU A 77 17.51 -1.48 12.48
N THR A 78 18.16 -0.38 12.14
CA THR A 78 18.26 0.11 10.75
C THR A 78 18.87 -0.96 9.84
N GLN A 79 19.96 -1.58 10.27
CA GLN A 79 20.60 -2.65 9.50
C GLN A 79 19.70 -3.88 9.36
N ILE A 80 19.02 -4.31 10.43
CA ILE A 80 18.06 -5.43 10.38
C ILE A 80 16.96 -5.14 9.36
N PHE A 81 16.35 -3.95 9.38
CA PHE A 81 15.25 -3.63 8.48
C PHE A 81 15.68 -3.35 7.03
N ALA A 82 16.97 -3.04 6.81
CA ALA A 82 17.57 -2.94 5.49
C ALA A 82 18.09 -4.28 4.94
N SER A 83 18.20 -5.32 5.78
CA SER A 83 18.76 -6.64 5.40
C SER A 83 17.96 -7.36 4.33
N HIS A 84 18.59 -8.35 3.69
CA HIS A 84 17.93 -9.17 2.66
C HIS A 84 16.75 -9.96 3.24
N TRP A 85 16.86 -10.44 4.48
CA TRP A 85 15.75 -11.09 5.17
C TRP A 85 14.48 -10.24 5.16
N ASN A 86 14.56 -8.93 5.44
CA ASN A 86 13.36 -8.07 5.48
C ASN A 86 12.79 -7.71 4.09
N ARG A 87 13.51 -8.06 3.01
CA ARG A 87 13.10 -7.80 1.62
C ARG A 87 12.43 -9.00 0.95
N ARG A 88 12.47 -10.19 1.54
CA ARG A 88 11.82 -11.39 0.98
C ARG A 88 10.36 -11.44 1.41
N LEU A 89 9.47 -11.92 0.54
CA LEU A 89 8.05 -12.04 0.87
C LEU A 89 7.79 -13.06 1.99
N TRP A 90 8.26 -14.29 1.82
CA TRP A 90 8.00 -15.41 2.74
C TRP A 90 8.45 -15.16 4.19
N THR A 91 9.57 -14.47 4.35
CA THR A 91 10.14 -14.14 5.66
C THR A 91 9.30 -13.11 6.44
N PHE A 92 8.32 -12.46 5.79
CA PHE A 92 7.37 -11.61 6.52
C PHE A 92 6.62 -12.43 7.56
N GLN A 93 6.10 -13.61 7.19
CA GLN A 93 5.31 -14.43 8.10
C GLN A 93 6.14 -14.90 9.31
N GLU A 94 7.41 -15.23 9.08
CA GLU A 94 8.36 -15.52 10.15
C GLU A 94 8.40 -14.36 11.15
N GLY A 95 8.82 -13.17 10.72
CA GLY A 95 8.97 -12.03 11.65
C GLY A 95 7.65 -11.53 12.23
N ALA A 96 6.58 -11.55 11.44
CA ALA A 96 5.26 -11.02 11.81
C ALA A 96 4.50 -11.94 12.76
N LEU A 97 4.69 -13.26 12.74
CA LEU A 97 3.96 -14.19 13.60
C LEU A 97 4.77 -14.65 14.83
N ALA A 98 6.10 -14.46 14.81
CA ALA A 98 7.02 -14.91 15.85
C ALA A 98 6.61 -14.51 17.27
N LYS A 99 6.57 -15.49 18.20
CA LYS A 99 6.42 -15.23 19.64
C LYS A 99 7.53 -14.31 20.16
N SER A 100 8.77 -14.65 19.83
CA SER A 100 9.98 -13.86 20.05
C SER A 100 10.83 -13.87 18.80
N LEU A 101 11.34 -12.71 18.39
CA LEU A 101 12.15 -12.56 17.18
C LEU A 101 13.59 -12.19 17.56
N TYR A 102 14.51 -13.09 17.23
CA TYR A 102 15.95 -12.91 17.40
C TYR A 102 16.62 -12.81 16.04
N VAL A 103 17.66 -11.98 15.96
CA VAL A 103 18.50 -11.87 14.77
C VAL A 103 19.94 -12.13 15.14
N GLN A 104 20.59 -13.08 14.49
CA GLN A 104 21.98 -13.46 14.78
C GLN A 104 22.96 -12.50 14.10
N PHE A 105 23.87 -11.95 14.89
CA PHE A 105 25.05 -11.20 14.47
C PHE A 105 26.33 -12.02 14.76
N ALA A 106 27.50 -11.52 14.37
CA ALA A 106 28.77 -12.21 14.55
C ALA A 106 29.08 -12.56 16.02
N ASP A 107 28.66 -11.71 16.95
CA ASP A 107 28.99 -11.77 18.38
C ASP A 107 27.80 -12.12 19.28
N GLY A 108 26.58 -12.23 18.75
CA GLY A 108 25.42 -12.61 19.56
C GLY A 108 24.08 -12.51 18.84
N ALA A 109 23.03 -13.01 19.49
CA ALA A 109 21.66 -12.85 19.02
C ALA A 109 21.04 -11.58 19.62
N TYR A 110 20.44 -10.76 18.77
CA TYR A 110 19.76 -9.52 19.15
C TYR A 110 18.25 -9.75 19.26
N ASP A 111 17.66 -9.38 20.40
CA ASP A 111 16.21 -9.39 20.62
C ASP A 111 15.59 -8.10 20.05
N VAL A 112 14.85 -8.23 18.96
CA VAL A 112 14.31 -7.08 18.20
C VAL A 112 13.33 -6.26 19.05
N ASP A 113 12.46 -6.91 19.83
CA ASP A 113 11.45 -6.22 20.64
C ASP A 113 12.09 -5.44 21.78
N ARG A 114 13.08 -6.05 22.46
CA ARG A 114 13.82 -5.38 23.52
C ARG A 114 14.64 -4.21 22.97
N GLY A 115 15.23 -4.39 21.79
CA GLY A 115 15.94 -3.34 21.07
C GLY A 115 15.10 -2.11 20.82
N VAL A 116 13.90 -2.31 20.25
CA VAL A 116 12.96 -1.21 20.00
C VAL A 116 12.51 -0.53 21.28
N LYS A 117 12.22 -1.28 22.34
CA LYS A 117 11.87 -0.68 23.65
C LYS A 117 12.99 0.20 24.22
N ARG A 118 14.25 -0.23 24.10
CA ARG A 118 15.40 0.60 24.53
C ARG A 118 15.53 1.86 23.67
N LEU A 119 15.34 1.74 22.36
CA LEU A 119 15.35 2.89 21.45
C LEU A 119 14.20 3.87 21.75
N GLU A 120 13.01 3.36 22.06
CA GLU A 120 11.84 4.17 22.44
C GLU A 120 12.13 5.03 23.69
N LEU A 121 12.73 4.43 24.73
CA LEU A 121 13.08 5.12 25.98
C LEU A 121 14.27 6.08 25.88
N MET A 122 15.02 6.05 24.77
CA MET A 122 16.20 6.90 24.58
C MET A 122 15.80 8.35 24.35
N GLN A 123 16.25 9.28 25.19
CA GLN A 123 15.97 10.71 25.02
C GLN A 123 17.05 11.37 24.17
N ASP A 124 16.86 11.39 22.85
CA ASP A 124 17.76 12.04 21.90
C ASP A 124 16.95 12.75 20.81
N LEU A 125 16.93 14.10 20.84
CA LEU A 125 16.14 14.91 19.92
C LEU A 125 16.53 14.71 18.46
N THR A 126 17.81 14.45 18.17
CA THR A 126 18.23 14.21 16.78
C THR A 126 17.63 12.90 16.30
N LEU A 127 17.69 11.83 17.09
CA LEU A 127 17.09 10.55 16.73
C LEU A 127 15.57 10.62 16.63
N GLU A 128 14.91 11.36 17.52
CA GLU A 128 13.44 11.54 17.49
C GLU A 128 12.94 12.09 16.15
N TYR A 129 13.64 13.09 15.59
CA TYR A 129 13.21 13.76 14.35
C TYR A 129 13.86 13.20 13.08
N THR A 130 14.76 12.22 13.18
CA THR A 130 15.47 11.67 12.00
C THR A 130 15.28 10.17 11.84
N LEU A 131 15.89 9.36 12.72
CA LEU A 131 16.03 7.91 12.51
C LEU A 131 14.96 7.07 13.21
N LYS A 132 14.42 7.51 14.35
CA LYS A 132 13.38 6.76 15.06
C LYS A 132 12.10 6.60 14.22
N PRO A 133 11.53 7.65 13.59
CA PRO A 133 10.28 7.50 12.84
C PRO A 133 10.36 6.44 11.71
N PRO A 134 11.37 6.44 10.82
CA PRO A 134 11.44 5.40 9.79
C PRO A 134 11.76 4.02 10.37
N VAL A 135 12.59 3.91 11.41
CA VAL A 135 12.87 2.62 12.07
C VAL A 135 11.62 2.03 12.71
N PHE A 136 10.85 2.84 13.43
CA PHE A 136 9.59 2.43 14.03
C PHE A 136 8.55 2.09 12.98
N ALA A 137 8.39 2.88 11.92
CA ALA A 137 7.50 2.51 10.81
C ALA A 137 7.84 1.12 10.22
N ARG A 138 9.13 0.79 10.08
CA ARG A 138 9.55 -0.56 9.64
C ARG A 138 9.29 -1.64 10.69
N TYR A 139 9.52 -1.34 11.97
CA TYR A 139 9.21 -2.27 13.06
C TYR A 139 7.72 -2.56 13.16
N PHE A 140 6.85 -1.55 13.20
CA PHE A 140 5.40 -1.73 13.30
C PHE A 140 4.83 -2.38 12.04
N SER A 141 5.36 -2.05 10.86
CA SER A 141 5.03 -2.74 9.61
C SER A 141 5.26 -4.26 9.67
N LEU A 142 6.24 -4.73 10.45
CA LEU A 142 6.51 -6.15 10.63
C LEU A 142 5.78 -6.72 11.86
N ARG A 143 6.01 -6.12 13.02
CA ARG A 143 5.65 -6.66 14.34
C ARG A 143 4.29 -6.20 14.85
N GLY A 144 3.76 -5.10 14.31
CA GLY A 144 2.41 -4.62 14.57
C GLY A 144 1.36 -5.68 14.20
N PHE A 145 1.58 -6.37 13.07
CA PHE A 145 0.69 -7.44 12.61
C PHE A 145 0.39 -8.49 13.69
N LYS A 146 1.38 -8.92 14.48
CA LYS A 146 1.14 -9.89 15.55
C LYS A 146 0.29 -9.34 16.70
N ARG A 147 0.64 -8.13 17.16
CA ARG A 147 0.19 -7.59 18.45
C ARG A 147 -1.31 -7.31 18.42
N SER A 148 -1.82 -6.92 17.26
CA SER A 148 -3.20 -6.46 17.13
C SER A 148 -4.04 -7.26 16.13
N ALA A 149 -3.49 -8.20 15.31
CA ALA A 149 -4.30 -8.85 14.26
C ALA A 149 -5.41 -9.78 14.78
N ARG A 150 -5.37 -10.21 16.05
CA ARG A 150 -6.45 -11.02 16.63
C ARG A 150 -7.67 -10.13 16.88
N GLY A 151 -8.75 -10.38 16.15
CA GLY A 151 -10.01 -9.65 16.28
C GLY A 151 -10.16 -8.44 15.34
N CYS A 152 -9.11 -8.03 14.64
CA CYS A 152 -9.22 -7.00 13.59
C CYS A 152 -9.96 -7.52 12.35
N SER A 153 -10.73 -6.65 11.71
CA SER A 153 -11.35 -6.93 10.43
C SER A 153 -10.34 -7.16 9.29
N MET A 154 -10.79 -7.87 8.25
CA MET A 154 -9.98 -8.20 7.08
C MET A 154 -9.40 -6.95 6.38
N ALA A 155 -10.16 -5.84 6.35
CA ALA A 155 -9.69 -4.59 5.78
C ALA A 155 -8.45 -4.05 6.53
N VAL A 156 -8.46 -4.05 7.86
CA VAL A 156 -7.33 -3.60 8.69
C VAL A 156 -6.10 -4.48 8.44
N LYS A 157 -6.26 -5.80 8.45
CA LYS A 157 -5.18 -6.74 8.12
C LYS A 157 -4.60 -6.45 6.74
N LEU A 158 -5.46 -6.25 5.74
CA LEU A 158 -5.03 -5.97 4.37
C LEU A 158 -4.31 -4.62 4.24
N SER A 159 -4.71 -3.58 4.98
CA SER A 159 -3.99 -2.29 5.02
C SER A 159 -2.57 -2.45 5.57
N ALA A 160 -2.43 -3.16 6.69
CA ALA A 160 -1.13 -3.44 7.29
C ALA A 160 -0.24 -4.29 6.34
N LEU A 161 -0.82 -5.29 5.68
CA LEU A 161 -0.12 -6.12 4.69
C LEU A 161 0.30 -5.31 3.48
N PHE A 162 -0.56 -4.43 2.97
CA PHE A 162 -0.25 -3.54 1.87
C PHE A 162 0.98 -2.67 2.20
N ALA A 163 0.98 -2.03 3.36
CA ALA A 163 2.13 -1.28 3.89
C ALA A 163 3.40 -2.14 4.04
N ALA A 164 3.27 -3.38 4.50
CA ALA A 164 4.40 -4.28 4.70
C ALA A 164 5.02 -4.83 3.41
N PHE A 165 4.19 -5.07 2.40
CA PHE A 165 4.59 -5.72 1.15
C PHE A 165 5.30 -4.76 0.18
N ARG A 166 5.15 -3.45 0.38
CA ARG A 166 5.73 -2.39 -0.47
C ARG A 166 7.23 -2.56 -0.76
N HIS A 167 8.01 -3.08 0.20
CA HIS A 167 9.48 -3.22 0.06
C HIS A 167 9.93 -4.66 -0.12
N ARG A 168 8.98 -5.58 -0.32
CA ARG A 168 9.26 -7.01 -0.45
C ARG A 168 9.27 -7.46 -1.91
N GLN A 169 9.91 -8.59 -2.14
CA GLN A 169 9.99 -9.23 -3.45
C GLN A 169 9.90 -10.75 -3.30
N THR A 170 9.53 -11.41 -4.39
CA THR A 170 9.48 -12.86 -4.53
C THR A 170 10.08 -13.27 -5.86
N SER A 171 10.65 -14.49 -5.94
CA SER A 171 11.09 -15.09 -7.22
C SER A 171 9.96 -15.80 -7.95
N ASN A 172 8.85 -16.11 -7.26
CA ASN A 172 7.67 -16.73 -7.83
C ASN A 172 6.44 -15.84 -7.53
N PRO A 173 5.85 -15.17 -8.53
CA PRO A 173 4.72 -14.27 -8.34
C PRO A 173 3.51 -14.92 -7.66
N SER A 174 3.27 -16.22 -7.90
CA SER A 174 2.15 -16.93 -7.29
C SER A 174 2.23 -17.02 -5.76
N ASP A 175 3.43 -16.85 -5.19
CA ASP A 175 3.66 -16.90 -3.74
C ASP A 175 3.02 -15.71 -3.03
N GLU A 176 2.81 -14.59 -3.72
CA GLU A 176 2.15 -13.41 -3.16
C GLU A 176 0.74 -13.73 -2.69
N ALA A 177 -0.08 -14.32 -3.57
CA ALA A 177 -1.44 -14.71 -3.25
C ALA A 177 -1.49 -15.72 -2.08
N ILE A 178 -0.56 -16.68 -2.06
CA ILE A 178 -0.46 -17.68 -0.99
C ILE A 178 -0.12 -17.01 0.34
N CYS A 179 0.86 -16.10 0.35
CA CYS A 179 1.26 -15.38 1.56
C CYS A 179 0.12 -14.50 2.09
N LEU A 180 -0.54 -13.73 1.21
CA LEU A 180 -1.68 -12.88 1.57
C LEU A 180 -2.82 -13.73 2.15
N ALA A 181 -3.22 -14.80 1.46
CA ALA A 181 -4.28 -15.68 1.92
C ALA A 181 -3.98 -16.32 3.28
N THR A 182 -2.73 -16.74 3.47
CA THR A 182 -2.26 -17.30 4.74
C THR A 182 -2.38 -16.28 5.87
N LEU A 183 -1.99 -15.02 5.63
CA LEU A 183 -2.01 -13.95 6.63
C LEU A 183 -3.43 -13.42 6.90
N LEU A 184 -4.28 -13.37 5.87
CA LEU A 184 -5.69 -12.98 5.95
C LEU A 184 -6.61 -14.09 6.48
N GLU A 185 -6.09 -15.30 6.69
CA GLU A 185 -6.86 -16.47 7.16
C GLU A 185 -7.97 -16.89 6.17
N LEU A 186 -7.67 -16.78 4.88
CA LEU A 186 -8.54 -17.25 3.80
C LEU A 186 -8.44 -18.78 3.62
N PRO A 187 -9.40 -19.42 2.91
CA PRO A 187 -9.34 -20.83 2.53
C PRO A 187 -8.12 -21.16 1.64
N ILE A 188 -6.97 -21.39 2.27
CA ILE A 188 -5.68 -21.52 1.57
C ILE A 188 -5.64 -22.72 0.61
N GLU A 189 -6.37 -23.79 0.91
CA GLU A 189 -6.40 -25.01 0.08
C GLU A 189 -6.94 -24.75 -1.32
N GLU A 190 -7.97 -23.90 -1.45
CA GLU A 190 -8.53 -23.50 -2.75
C GLU A 190 -7.50 -22.73 -3.59
N ILE A 191 -6.75 -21.83 -2.94
CA ILE A 191 -5.70 -21.03 -3.58
C ILE A 191 -4.48 -21.89 -3.94
N LEU A 192 -4.17 -22.90 -3.13
CA LEU A 192 -3.07 -23.82 -3.44
C LEU A 192 -3.37 -24.69 -4.66
N LEU A 193 -4.63 -25.12 -4.82
CA LEU A 193 -5.12 -25.91 -5.94
C LEU A 193 -5.25 -25.13 -7.25
N ALA A 194 -5.49 -23.82 -7.19
CA ALA A 194 -5.64 -22.99 -8.38
C ALA A 194 -4.36 -22.94 -9.24
N PRO A 195 -4.49 -22.76 -10.58
CA PRO A 195 -3.37 -22.44 -11.46
C PRO A 195 -2.59 -21.23 -10.96
N LYS A 196 -1.27 -21.18 -11.22
CA LYS A 196 -0.38 -20.14 -10.65
C LYS A 196 -0.82 -18.73 -11.01
N GLU A 197 -1.32 -18.56 -12.23
CA GLU A 197 -1.73 -17.30 -12.84
C GLU A 197 -3.07 -16.80 -12.26
N GLU A 198 -3.89 -17.72 -11.74
CA GLU A 198 -5.24 -17.44 -11.22
C GLU A 198 -5.26 -17.22 -9.71
N LYS A 199 -4.19 -17.59 -8.97
CA LYS A 199 -4.16 -17.53 -7.50
C LYS A 199 -4.48 -16.15 -6.94
N MET A 200 -3.93 -15.09 -7.55
CA MET A 200 -4.16 -13.73 -7.09
C MET A 200 -5.61 -13.28 -7.36
N GLU A 201 -6.18 -13.67 -8.50
CA GLU A 201 -7.59 -13.41 -8.80
C GLU A 201 -8.50 -14.11 -7.79
N LEU A 202 -8.27 -15.40 -7.54
CA LEU A 202 -9.03 -16.18 -6.57
C LEU A 202 -8.90 -15.61 -5.15
N MET A 203 -7.70 -15.18 -4.75
CA MET A 203 -7.49 -14.52 -3.47
C MET A 203 -8.39 -13.28 -3.32
N TRP A 204 -8.44 -12.41 -4.33
CA TRP A 204 -9.33 -11.24 -4.32
C TRP A 204 -10.81 -11.59 -4.29
N ARG A 205 -11.22 -12.68 -4.94
CA ARG A 205 -12.62 -13.16 -4.89
C ARG A 205 -13.04 -13.68 -3.52
N LEU A 206 -12.09 -14.20 -2.74
CA LEU A 206 -12.32 -14.68 -1.38
C LEU A 206 -12.32 -13.56 -0.32
N VAL A 207 -11.78 -12.38 -0.67
CA VAL A 207 -11.77 -11.21 0.23
C VAL A 207 -13.15 -10.57 0.27
N THR A 208 -13.68 -10.38 1.48
CA THR A 208 -15.04 -9.82 1.69
C THR A 208 -15.04 -8.35 2.08
N ARG A 209 -13.91 -7.83 2.57
CA ARG A 209 -13.72 -6.41 2.91
C ARG A 209 -12.30 -5.97 2.61
N VAL A 210 -12.15 -4.81 1.99
CA VAL A 210 -10.86 -4.18 1.70
C VAL A 210 -10.81 -2.76 2.29
N PRO A 211 -9.62 -2.18 2.49
CA PRO A 211 -9.51 -0.74 2.77
C PRO A 211 -10.19 0.07 1.66
N ARG A 212 -10.92 1.13 2.04
CA ARG A 212 -11.59 2.03 1.09
C ARG A 212 -10.63 2.62 0.05
N ASP A 213 -9.37 2.81 0.44
CA ASP A 213 -8.29 3.32 -0.39
C ASP A 213 -8.04 2.50 -1.68
N PHE A 214 -8.47 1.24 -1.74
CA PHE A 214 -8.37 0.42 -2.95
C PHE A 214 -9.18 0.98 -4.13
N VAL A 215 -10.23 1.78 -3.89
CA VAL A 215 -10.95 2.50 -4.96
C VAL A 215 -10.01 3.46 -5.72
N PHE A 216 -9.06 4.05 -4.99
CA PHE A 216 -8.10 5.03 -5.49
C PHE A 216 -6.77 4.39 -5.91
N TYR A 217 -6.69 3.05 -5.94
CA TYR A 217 -5.46 2.34 -6.24
C TYR A 217 -4.84 2.79 -7.56
N THR A 218 -3.53 3.03 -7.54
CA THR A 218 -2.69 3.38 -8.70
C THR A 218 -1.74 2.22 -9.02
N GLY A 219 -1.91 1.60 -10.18
CA GLY A 219 -1.03 0.54 -10.66
C GLY A 219 -1.80 -0.49 -11.49
N ASP A 220 -1.13 -1.60 -11.78
CA ASP A 220 -1.71 -2.67 -12.59
C ASP A 220 -2.81 -3.41 -11.82
N THR A 221 -4.02 -3.40 -12.36
CA THR A 221 -5.19 -4.13 -11.85
C THR A 221 -5.66 -5.19 -12.85
N PHE A 222 -6.62 -6.02 -12.44
CA PHE A 222 -7.23 -6.99 -13.34
C PHE A 222 -8.09 -6.30 -14.42
N GLU A 223 -8.30 -6.96 -15.56
CA GLU A 223 -9.14 -6.42 -16.64
C GLU A 223 -10.58 -6.94 -16.57
N GLN A 224 -10.75 -8.07 -15.87
CA GLN A 224 -12.00 -8.75 -15.61
C GLN A 224 -12.97 -7.82 -14.89
N LYS A 225 -14.19 -7.72 -15.41
CA LYS A 225 -15.27 -6.94 -14.80
C LYS A 225 -15.45 -7.35 -13.34
N GLY A 226 -15.59 -6.36 -12.46
CA GLY A 226 -15.76 -6.59 -11.02
C GLY A 226 -14.45 -6.73 -10.23
N LEU A 227 -13.31 -6.88 -10.90
CA LEU A 227 -11.97 -6.93 -10.28
C LEU A 227 -11.03 -5.83 -10.81
N ARG A 228 -11.51 -4.89 -11.60
CA ARG A 228 -10.71 -3.77 -12.14
C ARG A 228 -10.17 -2.79 -11.11
N TRP A 229 -10.68 -2.85 -9.88
CA TRP A 229 -10.12 -2.18 -8.71
C TRP A 229 -9.01 -2.99 -8.01
N ALA A 230 -8.94 -4.31 -8.25
CA ALA A 230 -8.09 -5.23 -7.52
C ALA A 230 -6.67 -5.26 -8.10
N PRO A 231 -5.62 -5.01 -7.30
CA PRO A 231 -4.24 -5.04 -7.77
C PRO A 231 -3.77 -6.42 -8.23
N ARG A 232 -2.98 -6.48 -9.31
CA ARG A 232 -2.28 -7.71 -9.71
C ARG A 232 -1.13 -8.06 -8.78
N THR A 233 -0.57 -7.06 -8.09
CA THR A 233 0.45 -7.20 -7.07
C THR A 233 0.40 -6.03 -6.11
N LEU A 234 0.66 -6.28 -4.83
CA LEU A 234 0.89 -5.32 -3.76
C LEU A 234 2.40 -5.11 -3.52
N LEU A 235 3.26 -5.96 -4.09
CA LEU A 235 4.71 -5.84 -3.98
C LEU A 235 5.17 -4.62 -4.77
N ARG A 236 5.92 -3.72 -4.13
CA ARG A 236 6.45 -2.49 -4.76
C ARG A 236 5.40 -1.65 -5.48
N SER A 237 4.15 -1.70 -5.00
CA SER A 237 3.03 -0.95 -5.54
C SER A 237 3.27 0.56 -5.42
N GLU A 238 3.11 1.28 -6.53
CA GLU A 238 3.22 2.73 -6.56
C GLU A 238 2.13 3.44 -5.75
N SER A 239 0.94 2.84 -5.68
CA SER A 239 -0.17 3.30 -4.85
C SER A 239 0.15 3.36 -3.34
N ASN A 240 1.32 2.88 -2.93
CA ASN A 240 1.78 2.86 -1.55
C ASN A 240 3.06 3.68 -1.31
N TYR A 241 3.43 4.56 -2.25
CA TYR A 241 4.44 5.60 -2.01
C TYR A 241 3.86 6.67 -1.10
N ARG A 242 3.98 6.42 0.20
CA ARG A 242 3.52 7.29 1.29
C ARG A 242 4.69 7.70 2.18
N GLY A 243 4.57 8.87 2.81
CA GLY A 243 5.51 9.34 3.83
C GLY A 243 5.63 8.35 4.99
N PHE A 244 6.69 8.46 5.80
CA PHE A 244 6.86 7.54 6.94
C PHE A 244 5.75 7.68 7.99
N GLU A 245 5.18 8.88 8.17
CA GLU A 245 4.07 9.15 9.08
C GLU A 245 2.79 8.41 8.65
N GLU A 246 2.42 8.54 7.39
CA GLU A 246 1.29 7.81 6.80
C GLU A 246 1.50 6.29 6.85
N ALA A 247 2.71 5.83 6.52
CA ALA A 247 3.05 4.43 6.60
C ALA A 247 2.98 3.90 8.05
N PHE A 248 3.38 4.71 9.03
CA PHE A 248 3.25 4.37 10.45
C PHE A 248 1.78 4.25 10.84
N ALA A 249 0.95 5.23 10.49
CA ALA A 249 -0.49 5.22 10.77
C ALA A 249 -1.21 4.01 10.15
N MET A 250 -0.82 3.57 8.95
CA MET A 250 -1.38 2.37 8.32
C MET A 250 -0.98 1.05 8.99
N THR A 251 0.14 1.04 9.72
CA THR A 251 0.63 -0.13 10.45
C THR A 251 0.11 -0.19 11.88
N ASP A 252 -0.45 0.92 12.35
CA ASP A 252 -1.23 0.96 13.57
C ASP A 252 -2.56 0.25 13.31
N MET A 253 -2.72 -0.94 13.86
CA MET A 253 -3.95 -1.71 13.74
C MET A 253 -4.90 -1.45 14.92
N ASP A 254 -4.52 -0.59 15.88
CA ASP A 254 -5.36 -0.22 17.02
C ASP A 254 -6.51 0.72 16.59
N TRP A 255 -6.43 1.27 15.38
CA TRP A 255 -7.57 1.87 14.67
C TRP A 255 -8.75 0.89 14.55
N GLY A 256 -8.46 -0.41 14.45
CA GLY A 256 -9.47 -1.47 14.38
C GLY A 256 -10.54 -1.17 13.34
N ASP A 257 -11.80 -1.40 13.70
CA ASP A 257 -12.95 -1.23 12.79
C ASP A 257 -13.32 0.23 12.48
N ARG A 258 -12.57 1.21 13.01
CA ARG A 258 -12.74 2.63 12.61
C ARG A 258 -12.19 2.91 11.22
N MET A 259 -11.36 2.02 10.68
CA MET A 259 -10.79 2.22 9.35
C MET A 259 -11.88 2.11 8.26
N PRO A 260 -12.01 3.12 7.38
CA PRO A 260 -12.96 3.04 6.28
C PRO A 260 -12.67 1.86 5.36
N TRP A 261 -13.72 1.12 5.02
CA TRP A 261 -13.65 -0.08 4.21
C TRP A 261 -14.57 0.01 3.00
N ALA A 262 -14.32 -0.90 2.05
CA ALA A 262 -15.13 -1.10 0.86
C ALA A 262 -15.45 -2.58 0.68
N GLU A 263 -16.55 -2.86 -0.02
CA GLU A 263 -17.14 -4.17 -0.21
C GLU A 263 -16.92 -4.63 -1.66
N PRO A 264 -16.12 -5.67 -1.91
CA PRO A 264 -16.04 -6.31 -3.22
C PRO A 264 -17.40 -6.80 -3.70
N THR A 265 -17.73 -6.54 -4.97
CA THR A 265 -18.97 -7.02 -5.60
C THR A 265 -18.69 -7.62 -6.96
N GLN A 266 -19.66 -8.33 -7.55
CA GLN A 266 -19.54 -8.85 -8.91
C GLN A 266 -19.39 -7.77 -10.00
N ASN A 267 -19.69 -6.50 -9.68
CA ASN A 267 -19.67 -5.40 -10.65
C ASN A 267 -18.63 -4.32 -10.33
N GLY A 268 -17.85 -4.47 -9.26
CA GLY A 268 -16.83 -3.50 -8.88
C GLY A 268 -16.65 -3.42 -7.37
N LEU A 269 -15.96 -2.40 -6.91
CA LEU A 269 -15.76 -2.12 -5.49
C LEU A 269 -16.80 -1.13 -4.97
N LYS A 270 -17.54 -1.53 -3.96
CA LYS A 270 -18.58 -0.70 -3.36
C LYS A 270 -18.02 0.09 -2.18
N ALA A 271 -18.14 1.41 -2.23
CA ALA A 271 -17.60 2.32 -1.22
C ALA A 271 -18.54 3.51 -0.97
N TRP A 272 -18.46 4.09 0.22
CA TRP A 272 -19.27 5.25 0.59
C TRP A 272 -18.40 6.51 0.69
N LEU A 273 -18.62 7.43 -0.24
CA LEU A 273 -17.73 8.57 -0.47
C LEU A 273 -18.54 9.77 -0.99
N PRO A 274 -18.14 11.01 -0.68
CA PRO A 274 -18.67 12.18 -1.34
C PRO A 274 -18.10 12.29 -2.76
N GLY A 275 -18.81 13.04 -3.60
CA GLY A 275 -18.31 13.39 -4.93
C GLY A 275 -19.11 14.50 -5.58
N LEU A 276 -18.48 15.17 -6.54
CA LEU A 276 -19.10 16.19 -7.40
C LEU A 276 -19.52 15.57 -8.72
N ILE A 277 -20.81 15.66 -9.04
CA ILE A 277 -21.36 15.22 -10.32
C ILE A 277 -21.46 16.40 -11.28
N PHE A 278 -21.03 16.22 -12.51
CA PHE A 278 -21.12 17.24 -13.56
C PHE A 278 -21.34 16.59 -14.93
N VAL A 279 -21.81 17.38 -15.89
CA VAL A 279 -21.98 16.94 -17.28
C VAL A 279 -20.75 17.38 -18.07
N SER A 280 -20.15 16.46 -18.82
CA SER A 280 -19.04 16.79 -19.72
C SER A 280 -19.29 16.25 -21.12
N ILE A 281 -18.79 17.01 -22.10
CA ILE A 281 -18.83 16.68 -23.53
C ILE A 281 -17.44 16.15 -23.97
N LYS A 282 -16.36 16.66 -23.37
CA LYS A 282 -14.97 16.23 -23.59
C LYS A 282 -14.18 16.40 -22.30
N ILE A 283 -13.48 15.35 -21.90
CA ILE A 283 -12.54 15.39 -20.79
C ILE A 283 -11.14 15.27 -21.38
N SER A 284 -10.36 16.34 -21.31
CA SER A 284 -8.93 16.29 -21.62
C SER A 284 -8.18 15.82 -20.38
N MET A 285 -7.46 14.71 -20.49
CA MET A 285 -6.62 14.20 -19.40
C MET A 285 -5.28 14.94 -19.24
N ALA A 286 -5.02 15.90 -20.13
CA ALA A 286 -3.81 16.72 -20.12
C ALA A 286 -4.03 18.11 -19.49
N ALA A 287 -5.26 18.43 -19.06
CA ALA A 287 -5.61 19.74 -18.53
C ALA A 287 -6.37 19.62 -17.21
N SER A 288 -6.19 20.64 -16.36
CA SER A 288 -7.00 20.80 -15.15
C SER A 288 -8.46 21.09 -15.51
N ILE A 289 -9.39 20.54 -14.74
CA ILE A 289 -10.83 20.77 -14.88
C ILE A 289 -11.28 21.68 -13.75
N TYR A 290 -11.99 22.76 -14.08
CA TYR A 290 -12.58 23.66 -13.10
C TYR A 290 -14.06 23.32 -12.93
N LEU A 291 -14.48 23.02 -11.71
CA LEU A 291 -15.85 22.68 -11.35
C LEU A 291 -16.40 23.75 -10.42
N GLU A 292 -17.62 24.23 -10.66
CA GLU A 292 -18.29 25.22 -9.80
C GLU A 292 -19.54 24.59 -9.18
N ASP A 293 -19.67 24.62 -7.86
CA ASP A 293 -20.85 24.09 -7.17
C ASP A 293 -22.02 25.09 -7.11
N GLU A 294 -23.16 24.62 -6.58
CA GLU A 294 -24.38 25.42 -6.42
C GLU A 294 -24.21 26.68 -5.56
N SER A 295 -23.12 26.78 -4.78
CA SER A 295 -22.79 27.93 -3.93
C SER A 295 -21.78 28.88 -4.60
N GLY A 296 -21.37 28.61 -5.84
CA GLY A 296 -20.37 29.39 -6.58
C GLY A 296 -18.92 29.10 -6.17
N ILE A 297 -18.67 28.04 -5.41
CA ILE A 297 -17.31 27.65 -5.02
C ILE A 297 -16.67 26.90 -6.20
N VAL A 298 -15.47 27.32 -6.58
CA VAL A 298 -14.70 26.72 -7.66
C VAL A 298 -13.68 25.72 -7.10
N TYR A 299 -13.59 24.56 -7.76
CA TYR A 299 -12.66 23.49 -7.47
C TYR A 299 -11.81 23.20 -8.69
N ARG A 300 -10.50 23.07 -8.49
CA ARG A 300 -9.55 22.68 -9.53
C ARG A 300 -9.22 21.21 -9.38
N PHE A 301 -9.66 20.41 -10.33
CA PHE A 301 -9.26 19.01 -10.47
C PHE A 301 -8.03 18.90 -11.39
N VAL A 302 -7.05 18.13 -10.96
CA VAL A 302 -5.82 17.82 -11.69
C VAL A 302 -5.75 16.30 -11.89
N PRO A 303 -5.95 15.79 -13.13
CA PRO A 303 -5.76 14.38 -13.42
C PRO A 303 -4.31 13.96 -13.18
N THR A 304 -4.09 12.82 -12.52
CA THR A 304 -2.78 12.17 -12.58
C THR A 304 -2.72 11.40 -13.90
N GLY A 305 -1.96 11.91 -14.86
CA GLY A 305 -1.59 11.13 -16.04
C GLY A 305 -0.80 9.89 -15.62
N SER A 306 -1.03 8.76 -16.27
CA SER A 306 -0.19 7.57 -16.14
C SER A 306 1.20 7.86 -16.72
N GLN A 307 2.02 8.65 -16.05
CA GLN A 307 3.43 8.79 -16.37
C GLN A 307 4.14 7.49 -15.94
N ARG A 308 4.41 6.62 -16.92
CA ARG A 308 5.50 5.64 -16.82
C ARG A 308 6.83 6.42 -16.82
N GLU A 309 7.19 7.06 -15.72
CA GLU A 309 8.57 7.49 -15.51
C GLU A 309 9.37 6.31 -14.96
N ILE A 310 9.83 5.47 -15.88
CA ILE A 310 10.95 4.56 -15.61
C ILE A 310 12.18 5.45 -15.44
N SER A 311 12.51 5.79 -14.20
CA SER A 311 13.79 6.40 -13.84
C SER A 311 14.91 5.35 -13.97
N GLY A 312 15.29 5.05 -15.20
CA GLY A 312 16.54 4.42 -15.59
C GLY A 312 17.53 5.45 -16.14
N PRO A 313 18.85 5.19 -16.11
CA PRO A 313 19.86 6.20 -16.42
C PRO A 313 19.81 6.60 -17.91
N ARG A 314 19.53 7.88 -18.15
CA ARG A 314 19.81 8.68 -19.37
C ARG A 314 19.90 7.89 -20.68
N SER A 315 18.75 7.63 -21.30
CA SER A 315 18.64 7.54 -22.75
C SER A 315 17.83 8.73 -23.26
N LYS A 316 18.28 9.34 -24.37
CA LYS A 316 17.76 10.58 -24.96
C LYS A 316 16.23 10.55 -25.11
N PRO A 317 15.54 11.71 -25.02
CA PRO A 317 14.12 11.76 -25.30
C PRO A 317 13.92 11.53 -26.81
N GLU A 318 13.52 10.32 -27.18
CA GLU A 318 12.79 10.13 -28.42
C GLU A 318 11.45 10.85 -28.27
N SER A 319 11.14 11.68 -29.26
CA SER A 319 9.92 12.45 -29.42
C SER A 319 8.68 11.55 -29.40
N GLY A 320 8.21 11.18 -28.21
CA GLY A 320 6.94 10.50 -27.98
C GLY A 320 5.88 11.53 -27.62
N GLY A 321 4.96 11.81 -28.54
CA GLY A 321 3.88 12.77 -28.35
C GLY A 321 3.00 12.45 -27.14
N PHE A 322 2.46 13.50 -26.51
CA PHE A 322 1.40 13.42 -25.51
C PHE A 322 0.24 12.56 -26.05
N CYS A 323 0.05 11.37 -25.50
CA CYS A 323 -1.11 10.55 -25.84
C CYS A 323 -2.34 11.12 -25.09
N SER A 324 -2.91 12.19 -25.62
CA SER A 324 -4.19 12.74 -25.18
C SER A 324 -5.30 11.74 -25.46
N HIS A 325 -5.57 10.85 -24.51
CA HIS A 325 -6.72 9.97 -24.59
C HIS A 325 -7.98 10.83 -24.35
N PHE A 326 -8.57 11.32 -25.43
CA PHE A 326 -9.91 11.88 -25.41
C PHE A 326 -10.91 10.73 -25.26
N TYR A 327 -11.61 10.66 -24.13
CA TYR A 327 -12.78 9.81 -24.01
C TYR A 327 -14.00 10.56 -24.57
N PRO A 328 -14.61 10.12 -25.69
CA PRO A 328 -15.87 10.65 -26.15
C PRO A 328 -16.97 10.08 -25.26
N SER A 329 -17.25 10.72 -24.14
CA SER A 329 -18.44 10.42 -23.35
C SER A 329 -19.25 11.70 -23.21
N TYR A 330 -20.25 11.88 -24.07
CA TYR A 330 -21.43 12.63 -23.66
C TYR A 330 -22.01 11.87 -22.47
N GLY A 331 -21.81 12.39 -21.26
CA GLY A 331 -22.11 11.60 -20.08
C GLY A 331 -22.05 12.36 -18.78
N LEU A 332 -22.77 11.81 -17.82
CA LEU A 332 -22.69 12.22 -16.43
C LEU A 332 -21.39 11.68 -15.85
N VAL A 333 -20.57 12.56 -15.30
CA VAL A 333 -19.24 12.24 -14.75
C VAL A 333 -19.27 12.64 -13.28
N ALA A 334 -18.46 11.96 -12.47
CA ALA A 334 -18.24 12.39 -11.10
C ALA A 334 -16.76 12.44 -10.74
N PHE A 335 -16.43 13.37 -9.86
CA PHE A 335 -15.18 13.34 -9.11
C PHE A 335 -15.46 12.87 -7.69
N ILE A 336 -15.07 11.63 -7.38
CA ILE A 336 -15.20 11.01 -6.07
C ILE A 336 -14.00 11.40 -5.21
N LEU A 337 -14.21 11.82 -3.97
CA LEU A 337 -13.15 12.34 -3.10
C LEU A 337 -12.83 11.37 -1.96
N ASN A 338 -11.55 11.13 -1.72
CA ASN A 338 -11.07 10.50 -0.49
C ASN A 338 -10.96 11.55 0.62
N SER A 339 -12.10 12.07 1.07
CA SER A 339 -12.15 13.03 2.16
C SER A 339 -13.34 12.76 3.06
N GLU A 340 -13.12 12.90 4.36
CA GLU A 340 -14.20 12.92 5.34
C GLU A 340 -14.72 14.33 5.58
N GLU A 341 -14.01 15.36 5.12
CA GLU A 341 -14.44 16.74 5.25
C GLU A 341 -15.63 17.04 4.32
N PRO A 342 -16.67 17.72 4.81
CA PRO A 342 -17.75 18.17 3.94
C PRO A 342 -17.22 19.24 2.98
N ASN A 343 -17.37 19.03 1.68
CA ASN A 343 -17.19 20.04 0.64
C ASN A 343 -15.83 20.79 0.62
N MET A 344 -14.75 20.19 1.14
CA MET A 344 -13.41 20.82 1.18
C MET A 344 -13.47 22.23 1.81
N LEU A 345 -13.90 22.31 3.07
CA LEU A 345 -14.11 23.58 3.79
C LEU A 345 -12.84 24.45 3.87
N GLU A 346 -11.67 23.84 3.90
CA GLU A 346 -10.38 24.54 3.89
C GLU A 346 -9.89 24.75 2.45
N ALA A 347 -9.67 26.01 2.08
CA ALA A 347 -9.10 26.34 0.77
C ALA A 347 -7.60 25.98 0.73
N GLY A 348 -7.12 25.52 -0.43
CA GLY A 348 -5.70 25.18 -0.62
C GLY A 348 -5.31 23.74 -0.22
N LEU A 349 -6.14 23.03 0.56
CA LEU A 349 -5.90 21.62 0.88
C LEU A 349 -6.13 20.74 -0.36
N CYS A 350 -5.19 19.83 -0.60
CA CYS A 350 -5.21 18.92 -1.74
C CYS A 350 -5.81 17.57 -1.33
N HIS A 351 -6.92 17.20 -1.95
CA HIS A 351 -7.59 15.93 -1.69
C HIS A 351 -7.39 14.96 -2.85
N GLN A 352 -7.00 13.73 -2.53
CA GLN A 352 -6.98 12.65 -3.51
C GLN A 352 -8.40 12.28 -3.92
N GLY A 353 -8.58 11.96 -5.19
CA GLY A 353 -9.86 11.47 -5.67
C GLY A 353 -9.77 10.71 -6.98
N LEU A 354 -10.95 10.42 -7.52
CA LEU A 354 -11.14 9.59 -8.69
C LEU A 354 -12.14 10.23 -9.64
N LEU A 355 -11.74 10.40 -10.89
CA LEU A 355 -12.65 10.76 -11.95
C LEU A 355 -13.31 9.50 -12.50
N VAL A 356 -14.64 9.50 -12.55
CA VAL A 356 -15.44 8.35 -13.00
C VAL A 356 -16.52 8.75 -14.00
N ALA A 357 -16.79 7.86 -14.96
CA ALA A 357 -17.97 7.97 -15.81
C ALA A 357 -19.16 7.26 -15.12
N ILE A 358 -20.26 7.97 -14.86
CA ILE A 358 -21.46 7.36 -14.28
C ILE A 358 -22.16 6.51 -15.35
N GLN A 359 -22.36 5.24 -15.04
CA GLN A 359 -23.04 4.29 -15.91
C GLN A 359 -24.53 4.16 -15.57
N LYS A 360 -24.87 4.16 -14.28
CA LYS A 360 -26.24 4.03 -13.80
C LYS A 360 -26.38 4.70 -12.44
N SER A 361 -27.48 5.41 -12.24
CA SER A 361 -27.86 5.95 -10.94
C SER A 361 -29.13 5.26 -10.47
N LYS A 362 -29.09 4.67 -9.27
CA LYS A 362 -30.25 4.11 -8.56
C LYS A 362 -30.38 4.81 -7.20
N PRO A 363 -31.56 4.76 -6.55
CA PRO A 363 -31.72 5.32 -5.21
C PRO A 363 -30.71 4.78 -4.18
N GLU A 364 -30.36 3.50 -4.31
CA GLU A 364 -29.48 2.76 -3.39
C GLU A 364 -27.99 3.00 -3.67
N PHE A 365 -27.60 3.17 -4.94
CA PHE A 365 -26.19 3.28 -5.35
C PHE A 365 -26.02 3.89 -6.75
N ILE A 366 -24.82 4.42 -7.00
CA ILE A 366 -24.37 4.89 -8.32
C ILE A 366 -23.28 3.95 -8.82
N SER A 367 -23.48 3.31 -9.99
CA SER A 367 -22.43 2.53 -10.64
C SER A 367 -21.63 3.44 -11.58
N ALA A 368 -20.32 3.37 -11.48
CA ALA A 368 -19.42 4.19 -12.26
C ALA A 368 -18.19 3.41 -12.72
N ARG A 369 -17.58 3.86 -13.81
CA ARG A 369 -16.32 3.31 -14.33
C ARG A 369 -15.18 4.26 -14.03
N LYS A 370 -14.09 3.75 -13.47
CA LYS A 370 -12.86 4.50 -13.26
C LYS A 370 -12.31 5.03 -14.59
N LEU A 371 -12.07 6.35 -14.67
CA LEU A 371 -11.39 6.98 -15.80
C LEU A 371 -9.93 7.26 -15.45
N CYS A 372 -9.68 8.01 -14.37
CA CYS A 372 -8.33 8.29 -13.88
C CYS A 372 -8.35 8.67 -12.40
N ASN A 373 -7.21 8.47 -11.73
CA ASN A 373 -6.97 9.12 -10.44
C ASN A 373 -6.69 10.61 -10.66
N GLY A 374 -6.76 11.38 -9.58
CA GLY A 374 -6.23 12.73 -9.57
C GLY A 374 -6.43 13.41 -8.24
N TYR A 375 -6.24 14.72 -8.25
CA TYR A 375 -6.28 15.55 -7.06
C TYR A 375 -7.27 16.69 -7.26
N CYS A 376 -7.88 17.15 -6.18
CA CYS A 376 -8.77 18.28 -6.20
C CYS A 376 -8.42 19.26 -5.08
N VAL A 377 -8.46 20.54 -5.42
CA VAL A 377 -8.19 21.64 -4.52
C VAL A 377 -9.33 22.64 -4.66
N ARG A 378 -9.88 23.11 -3.54
CA ARG A 378 -10.77 24.27 -3.54
C ARG A 378 -9.96 25.54 -3.79
N THR A 379 -10.32 26.30 -4.82
CA THR A 379 -9.63 27.57 -5.13
C THR A 379 -10.11 28.65 -4.18
N SER A 380 -9.21 29.47 -3.64
CA SER A 380 -9.56 30.66 -2.87
C SER A 380 -10.27 31.68 -3.78
N SER A 381 -11.24 32.40 -3.21
CA SER A 381 -11.97 33.49 -3.88
C SER A 381 -11.11 34.71 -4.18
N ASP A 382 -9.95 34.83 -3.52
CA ASP A 382 -8.97 35.88 -3.79
C ASP A 382 -8.04 35.41 -4.90
N GLY A 383 -8.30 35.90 -6.12
CA GLY A 383 -7.44 35.76 -7.29
C GLY A 383 -6.10 36.48 -7.15
N GLY A 384 -5.35 36.17 -6.10
CA GLY A 384 -3.99 36.63 -5.86
C GLY A 384 -3.00 35.63 -6.45
N SER A 385 -2.22 36.08 -7.43
CA SER A 385 -1.04 35.44 -8.00
C SER A 385 0.09 35.23 -6.96
N GLY A 386 -0.17 34.48 -5.89
CA GLY A 386 0.74 34.31 -4.75
C GLY A 386 1.06 32.86 -4.37
N GLU A 387 0.24 31.88 -4.74
CA GLU A 387 0.41 30.48 -4.28
C GLU A 387 0.82 29.50 -5.39
N LEU A 388 1.48 29.99 -6.46
CA LEU A 388 2.20 29.13 -7.42
C LEU A 388 3.53 28.59 -6.85
N GLY A 389 3.86 28.85 -5.59
CA GLY A 389 5.17 28.55 -4.99
C GLY A 389 5.37 27.12 -4.47
N MET A 390 4.30 26.38 -4.13
CA MET A 390 4.45 25.05 -3.51
C MET A 390 4.28 23.86 -4.46
N LEU A 391 3.70 24.07 -5.65
CA LEU A 391 3.50 23.01 -6.66
C LEU A 391 4.55 23.01 -7.78
N SER A 392 5.47 23.98 -7.80
CA SER A 392 6.60 24.04 -8.75
C SER A 392 7.67 22.95 -8.55
N LYS A 393 7.52 22.10 -7.53
CA LYS A 393 8.40 20.93 -7.32
C LYS A 393 7.96 19.67 -8.08
N ILE A 394 6.86 19.71 -8.83
CA ILE A 394 6.32 18.55 -9.58
C ILE A 394 6.30 18.78 -11.12
N GLU A 395 6.77 19.91 -11.62
CA GLU A 395 6.91 20.13 -13.08
C GLU A 395 8.35 19.87 -13.58
N PRO A 396 8.56 19.05 -14.63
CA PRO A 396 9.83 19.04 -15.34
C PRO A 396 9.97 20.31 -16.20
N SER A 397 10.93 21.14 -15.84
CA SER A 397 11.60 22.17 -16.65
C SER A 397 10.77 22.86 -17.74
N SER A 398 10.25 24.05 -17.42
CA SER A 398 9.73 25.02 -18.37
C SER A 398 10.83 25.58 -19.28
N ARG A 399 10.92 25.07 -20.52
CA ARG A 399 11.46 25.82 -21.66
C ARG A 399 10.55 25.60 -22.86
N ASN A 400 9.66 26.58 -23.08
CA ASN A 400 9.01 27.00 -24.34
C ASN A 400 7.55 27.37 -24.09
N LEU A 401 7.32 28.56 -23.53
CA LEU A 401 6.02 29.24 -23.57
C LEU A 401 6.28 30.73 -23.84
N ALA A 402 6.75 31.03 -25.05
CA ALA A 402 6.63 32.37 -25.62
C ALA A 402 5.36 32.37 -26.48
N GLY A 403 4.27 32.91 -25.95
CA GLY A 403 3.06 33.19 -26.71
C GLY A 403 1.78 32.62 -26.09
N LEU A 404 1.32 33.19 -24.97
CA LEU A 404 -0.11 33.16 -24.62
C LEU A 404 -0.48 34.49 -23.95
N LYS A 405 -1.39 35.19 -24.62
CA LYS A 405 -1.98 36.47 -24.19
C LYS A 405 -2.86 36.27 -22.94
N ASN A 406 -2.69 37.16 -21.97
CA ASN A 406 -3.61 37.53 -20.87
C ASN A 406 -4.19 36.39 -19.96
N PRO A 407 -3.81 36.30 -18.67
CA PRO A 407 -4.27 35.24 -17.75
C PRO A 407 -5.63 35.49 -17.04
N ASN A 408 -6.33 36.60 -17.31
CA ASN A 408 -7.54 37.00 -16.55
C ASN A 408 -8.89 36.49 -17.10
N LYS A 409 -8.93 35.31 -17.72
CA LYS A 409 -10.19 34.62 -18.02
C LYS A 409 -10.02 33.13 -17.75
N ILE A 410 -10.41 32.69 -16.55
CA ILE A 410 -10.68 31.26 -16.30
C ILE A 410 -11.84 30.90 -17.22
N SER A 411 -11.55 30.20 -18.31
CA SER A 411 -12.57 29.78 -19.28
C SER A 411 -13.53 28.79 -18.61
N SER A 412 -14.78 29.21 -18.39
CA SER A 412 -15.98 28.42 -18.06
C SER A 412 -15.75 27.23 -17.11
N ALA A 413 -15.82 27.49 -15.80
CA ALA A 413 -15.99 26.40 -14.83
C ALA A 413 -17.27 25.60 -15.19
N VAL A 414 -17.21 24.28 -15.05
CA VAL A 414 -18.34 23.40 -15.34
C VAL A 414 -19.22 23.33 -14.11
N ALA A 415 -20.51 23.61 -14.27
CA ALA A 415 -21.49 23.47 -13.19
C ALA A 415 -21.49 22.02 -12.67
N ALA A 416 -21.34 21.87 -11.37
CA ALA A 416 -21.26 20.61 -10.67
C ALA A 416 -22.16 20.61 -9.44
N ARG A 417 -22.53 19.41 -8.98
CA ARG A 417 -23.40 19.23 -7.82
C ARG A 417 -22.82 18.19 -6.87
N TRP A 418 -22.78 18.53 -5.59
CA TRP A 418 -22.39 17.60 -4.55
C TRP A 418 -23.42 16.49 -4.36
N THR A 419 -22.92 15.28 -4.21
CA THR A 419 -23.69 14.15 -3.69
C THR A 419 -23.78 14.21 -2.17
N LYS A 420 -24.60 13.35 -1.56
CA LYS A 420 -24.61 13.21 -0.09
C LYS A 420 -23.24 12.73 0.38
N ARG A 421 -22.82 13.13 1.59
CA ARG A 421 -21.51 12.78 2.18
C ARG A 421 -21.18 11.28 2.11
N ASN A 422 -22.18 10.43 2.31
CA ASN A 422 -22.03 8.97 2.34
C ASN A 422 -22.71 8.30 1.14
N THR A 423 -22.51 8.85 -0.06
CA THR A 423 -23.10 8.28 -1.28
C THR A 423 -22.47 6.93 -1.59
N CYS A 424 -23.30 5.92 -1.84
CA CYS A 424 -22.84 4.57 -2.18
C CYS A 424 -22.44 4.51 -3.66
N TRP A 425 -21.17 4.29 -3.92
CA TRP A 425 -20.60 4.08 -5.25
C TRP A 425 -20.30 2.60 -5.46
N VAL A 426 -20.51 2.10 -6.67
CA VAL A 426 -19.94 0.82 -7.14
C VAL A 426 -19.02 1.15 -8.30
N VAL A 427 -17.71 1.13 -8.04
CA VAL A 427 -16.69 1.54 -9.01
C VAL A 427 -16.09 0.30 -9.65
N ASP A 428 -16.29 0.16 -10.97
CA ASP A 428 -15.57 -0.81 -11.81
C ASP A 428 -14.23 -0.23 -12.27
#